data_AF-A0A4S2HLA6-F1
#
_entry.id   AF-A0A4S2HLA6-F1
#
_cell.length_a   1.000
_cell.length_b   1.000
_cell.length_c   1.000
_cell.angle_alpha   90.00
_cell.angle_beta   90.00
_cell.angle_gamma   90.00
#
_symmetry.space_group_name_H-M   'P 1'
#
loop_
_entity.id
_entity.type
_entity.pdbx_description
1 polymer ?
#
loop_
_entity_poly.entity_id
_entity_poly.type
_entity_poly.pdbx_seq_one_letter_code
_entity_poly.pdbx_strand_id
1 'polypeptide(L)'
;MSKPKYTEELLKIIFLWLGIAFTATGLLSFIGVLKPHANSMIQEPTILGIVFLFLGITFFIVQSILKIITSLKNKSHNELLISGTKINGTVKNVYLQKYTQYGNKSPYRIFYTYTYQGKVYHHKSYLLWDKPNFTENDSIVVYANDFGKSTIQL
;
A
#
# COMPACT_ATOMS: atom_id res chain seq x y z
N MET A 1 -8.67 12.00 6.17
CA MET A 1 -7.88 10.75 6.14
C MET A 1 -6.41 11.10 6.27
N SER A 2 -5.66 10.36 7.08
CA SER A 2 -4.20 10.47 7.12
C SER A 2 -3.59 10.02 5.79
N LYS A 3 -2.47 10.63 5.39
CA LYS A 3 -1.79 10.25 4.14
C LYS A 3 -1.24 8.81 4.30
N PRO A 4 -1.38 7.94 3.28
CA PRO A 4 -1.02 6.53 3.42
C PRO A 4 0.50 6.35 3.53
N LYS A 5 0.96 5.60 4.52
CA LYS A 5 2.40 5.36 4.75
C LYS A 5 2.98 4.29 3.83
N TYR A 6 2.15 3.36 3.37
CA TYR A 6 2.57 2.24 2.52
C TYR A 6 1.70 2.11 1.28
N THR A 7 2.24 1.52 0.21
CA THR A 7 1.49 1.26 -1.02
C THR A 7 0.28 0.35 -0.76
N GLU A 8 0.40 -0.60 0.18
CA GLU A 8 -0.71 -1.47 0.57
C GLU A 8 -1.88 -0.69 1.16
N GLU A 9 -1.64 0.49 1.77
CA GLU A 9 -2.70 1.37 2.25
C GLU A 9 -3.45 2.09 1.14
N LEU A 10 -2.79 2.33 0.00
CA LEU A 10 -3.46 2.85 -1.19
C LEU A 10 -4.29 1.75 -1.84
N LEU A 11 -3.69 0.58 -2.02
CA LEU A 11 -4.36 -0.57 -2.61
C LEU A 11 -5.59 -0.99 -1.80
N LYS A 12 -5.52 -1.03 -0.45
CA LYS A 12 -6.69 -1.37 0.37
C LYS A 12 -7.86 -0.38 0.15
N ILE A 13 -7.59 0.90 -0.12
CA ILE A 13 -8.62 1.90 -0.40
C ILE A 13 -9.22 1.66 -1.78
N ILE A 14 -8.37 1.40 -2.80
CA ILE A 14 -8.82 1.12 -4.16
C ILE A 14 -9.71 -0.14 -4.19
N PHE A 15 -9.24 -1.24 -3.60
CA PHE A 15 -10.00 -2.49 -3.55
C PHE A 15 -11.30 -2.37 -2.75
N LEU A 16 -11.34 -1.51 -1.72
CA LEU A 16 -12.57 -1.21 -1.00
C LEU A 16 -13.62 -0.57 -1.92
N TRP A 17 -13.24 0.50 -2.62
CA TRP A 17 -14.14 1.20 -3.54
C TRP A 17 -14.56 0.32 -4.71
N LEU A 18 -13.64 -0.49 -5.23
CA LEU A 18 -13.94 -1.45 -6.29
C LEU A 18 -14.96 -2.50 -5.80
N GLY A 19 -14.73 -3.08 -4.61
CA GLY A 19 -15.67 -4.02 -3.99
C GLY A 19 -17.08 -3.42 -3.86
N ILE A 20 -17.18 -2.19 -3.32
CA ILE A 20 -18.46 -1.46 -3.18
C ILE A 20 -19.11 -1.26 -4.54
N ALA A 21 -18.37 -0.78 -5.55
CA ALA A 21 -18.89 -0.52 -6.89
C ALA A 21 -19.45 -1.78 -7.54
N PHE A 22 -18.71 -2.90 -7.47
CA PHE A 22 -19.14 -4.18 -8.03
C PHE A 22 -20.34 -4.76 -7.28
N THR A 23 -20.37 -4.69 -5.95
CA THR A 23 -21.53 -5.13 -5.16
C THR A 23 -22.77 -4.29 -5.46
N ALA A 24 -22.64 -2.96 -5.55
CA ALA A 24 -23.74 -2.06 -5.89
C ALA A 24 -24.26 -2.33 -7.31
N THR A 25 -23.37 -2.53 -8.29
CA THR A 25 -23.73 -2.89 -9.67
C THR A 25 -24.46 -4.23 -9.72
N GLY A 26 -24.01 -5.22 -8.95
CA GLY A 26 -24.68 -6.51 -8.82
C GLY A 26 -26.12 -6.37 -8.30
N LEU A 27 -26.31 -5.60 -7.22
CA LEU A 27 -27.64 -5.31 -6.66
C LEU A 27 -28.56 -4.59 -7.66
N LEU A 28 -28.04 -3.59 -8.38
CA LEU A 28 -28.80 -2.87 -9.41
C LEU A 28 -29.20 -3.78 -10.59
N SER A 29 -28.41 -4.81 -10.90
CA SER A 29 -28.76 -5.84 -11.90
C SER A 29 -30.00 -6.64 -11.46
N PHE A 30 -30.09 -7.00 -10.17
CA PHE A 30 -31.26 -7.71 -9.64
C PHE A 30 -32.53 -6.85 -9.61
N ILE A 31 -32.39 -5.54 -9.37
CA ILE A 31 -33.52 -4.60 -9.41
C ILE A 31 -33.99 -4.35 -10.86
N GLY A 32 -33.23 -4.80 -11.87
CA GLY A 32 -33.58 -4.65 -13.28
C GLY A 32 -33.25 -3.28 -13.87
N VAL A 33 -32.49 -2.45 -13.12
CA VAL A 33 -31.98 -1.15 -13.58
C VAL A 33 -30.86 -1.36 -14.61
N LEU A 34 -29.97 -2.32 -14.34
CA LEU A 34 -28.90 -2.72 -15.25
C LEU A 34 -29.38 -3.90 -16.10
N LYS A 35 -29.51 -3.66 -17.40
CA LYS A 35 -29.86 -4.69 -18.38
C LYS A 35 -28.63 -5.08 -19.22
N PRO A 36 -28.43 -6.38 -19.48
CA PRO A 36 -27.35 -6.82 -20.35
C PRO A 36 -27.52 -6.24 -21.76
N HIS A 37 -26.40 -5.83 -22.35
CA HIS A 37 -26.40 -5.30 -23.70
C HIS A 37 -26.51 -6.43 -24.74
N ALA A 38 -27.02 -6.14 -25.93
CA ALA A 38 -27.32 -7.14 -26.97
C ALA A 38 -26.09 -7.99 -27.37
N ASN A 39 -24.88 -7.42 -27.28
CA ASN A 39 -23.63 -8.10 -27.60
C ASN A 39 -22.94 -8.75 -26.37
N SER A 40 -23.60 -8.75 -25.21
CA SER A 40 -23.04 -9.36 -24.01
C SER A 40 -23.22 -10.88 -24.02
N MET A 41 -22.20 -11.59 -23.54
CA MET A 41 -22.23 -13.06 -23.45
C MET A 41 -23.27 -13.57 -22.44
N ILE A 42 -23.61 -12.76 -21.43
CA ILE A 42 -24.58 -13.09 -20.39
C ILE A 42 -25.84 -12.25 -20.64
N GLN A 43 -26.84 -12.85 -21.27
CA GLN A 43 -28.11 -12.19 -21.57
C GLN A 43 -29.09 -12.21 -20.38
N GLU A 44 -28.83 -13.04 -19.36
CA GLU A 44 -29.66 -13.11 -18.17
C GLU A 44 -29.19 -12.10 -17.09
N PRO A 45 -30.04 -11.13 -16.68
CA PRO A 45 -29.66 -10.10 -15.70
C PRO A 45 -29.36 -10.68 -14.31
N THR A 46 -29.97 -11.82 -13.97
CA THR A 46 -29.74 -12.54 -12.71
C THR A 46 -28.33 -13.11 -12.67
N ILE A 47 -27.89 -13.79 -13.74
CA ILE A 47 -26.53 -14.37 -13.84
C ILE A 47 -25.50 -13.23 -13.83
N LEU A 48 -25.76 -12.15 -14.55
CA LEU A 48 -24.90 -10.95 -14.54
C LEU A 48 -24.75 -10.38 -13.13
N GLY A 49 -25.85 -10.27 -12.39
CA GLY A 49 -25.85 -9.80 -11.00
C GLY A 49 -25.03 -10.70 -10.07
N ILE A 50 -25.16 -12.03 -10.18
CA ILE A 50 -24.38 -13.00 -9.41
C ILE A 50 -22.88 -12.83 -9.67
N VAL A 51 -22.48 -12.68 -10.94
CA VAL A 51 -21.07 -12.49 -11.32
C VAL A 51 -20.50 -11.21 -10.71
N PHE A 52 -21.24 -10.10 -10.77
CA PHE A 52 -20.79 -8.84 -10.16
C PHE A 52 -20.69 -8.92 -8.64
N LEU A 53 -21.63 -9.59 -7.96
CA LEU A 53 -21.54 -9.82 -6.52
C LEU A 53 -20.32 -10.66 -6.15
N PHE A 54 -20.05 -11.73 -6.90
CA PHE A 54 -18.89 -12.59 -6.67
C PHE A 54 -17.57 -11.83 -6.82
N LEU A 55 -17.46 -10.98 -7.85
CA LEU A 55 -16.32 -10.07 -8.03
C LEU A 55 -16.18 -9.09 -6.86
N GLY A 56 -17.29 -8.50 -6.41
CA GLY A 56 -17.32 -7.59 -5.25
C GLY A 56 -16.78 -8.25 -3.97
N ILE A 57 -17.26 -9.46 -3.67
CA ILE A 57 -16.79 -10.26 -2.51
C ILE A 57 -15.30 -10.56 -2.63
N THR A 58 -14.83 -10.95 -3.82
CA THR A 58 -13.41 -11.24 -4.08
C THR A 58 -12.54 -10.01 -3.78
N PHE A 59 -12.96 -8.81 -4.22
CA PHE A 59 -12.23 -7.58 -3.90
C PHE A 59 -12.23 -7.24 -2.40
N PHE A 60 -13.31 -7.53 -1.66
CA PHE A 60 -13.32 -7.36 -0.21
C PHE A 60 -12.37 -8.33 0.52
N ILE A 61 -12.21 -9.56 0.03
CA ILE A 61 -11.23 -10.52 0.56
C ILE A 61 -9.81 -9.97 0.39
N VAL A 62 -9.46 -9.52 -0.83
CA VAL A 62 -8.15 -8.91 -1.10
C VAL A 62 -7.92 -7.67 -0.23
N GLN A 63 -8.94 -6.81 -0.07
CA GLN A 63 -8.90 -5.65 0.79
C GLN A 63 -8.59 -6.02 2.26
N SER A 64 -9.21 -7.07 2.76
CA SER A 64 -9.02 -7.55 4.14
C SER A 64 -7.59 -8.07 4.36
N ILE A 65 -7.04 -8.82 3.40
CA ILE A 65 -5.65 -9.28 3.45
C ILE A 65 -4.68 -8.09 3.48
N LEU A 66 -4.87 -7.10 2.60
CA LEU A 66 -4.05 -5.89 2.56
C LEU A 66 -4.12 -5.09 3.87
N LYS A 67 -5.30 -5.06 4.52
CA LYS A 67 -5.49 -4.43 5.83
C LYS A 67 -4.65 -5.12 6.90
N ILE A 68 -4.64 -6.46 6.94
CA ILE A 68 -3.82 -7.25 7.87
C ILE A 68 -2.33 -6.98 7.65
N ILE A 69 -1.87 -7.04 6.39
CA ILE A 69 -0.47 -6.79 6.03
C ILE A 69 -0.04 -5.38 6.47
N THR A 70 -0.86 -4.37 6.20
CA THR A 70 -0.60 -2.99 6.63
C THR A 70 -0.46 -2.89 8.15
N SER A 71 -1.37 -3.54 8.89
CA SER A 71 -1.35 -3.53 10.35
C SER A 71 -0.07 -4.17 10.90
N LEU A 72 0.36 -5.29 10.32
CA LEU A 72 1.61 -5.96 10.69
C LEU A 72 2.84 -5.08 10.40
N LYS A 73 2.87 -4.39 9.25
CA LYS A 73 3.94 -3.44 8.93
C LYS A 73 4.00 -2.27 9.91
N ASN A 74 2.85 -1.66 10.21
CA ASN A 74 2.77 -0.57 11.20
C ASN A 74 3.22 -1.04 12.59
N LYS A 75 2.81 -2.24 13.01
CA LYS A 75 3.25 -2.84 14.28
C LYS A 75 4.77 -3.03 14.30
N SER A 76 5.33 -3.66 13.26
CA SER A 76 6.77 -3.87 13.14
C SER A 76 7.56 -2.55 13.08
N HIS A 77 7.02 -1.51 12.42
CA HIS A 77 7.62 -0.19 12.39
C HIS A 77 7.70 0.42 13.78
N ASN A 78 6.60 0.39 14.54
CA ASN A 78 6.56 0.91 15.89
C ASN A 78 7.48 0.13 16.84
N GLU A 79 7.50 -1.20 16.73
CA GLU A 79 8.42 -2.06 17.49
C GLU A 79 9.88 -1.69 17.21
N LEU A 80 10.26 -1.51 15.94
CA LEU A 80 11.62 -1.11 15.58
C LEU A 80 11.99 0.27 16.13
N LEU A 81 11.06 1.23 16.17
CA LEU A 81 11.35 2.54 16.77
C LEU A 81 11.58 2.48 18.29
N ILE A 82 10.97 1.51 18.97
CA ILE A 82 11.07 1.37 20.44
C ILE A 82 12.26 0.50 20.85
N SER A 83 12.45 -0.66 20.21
CA SER A 83 13.43 -1.67 20.61
C SER A 83 14.58 -1.87 19.62
N GLY A 84 14.53 -1.22 18.45
CA GLY A 84 15.58 -1.34 17.44
C GLY A 84 16.88 -0.67 17.86
N THR A 85 17.99 -1.29 17.49
CA THR A 85 19.32 -0.70 17.66
C THR A 85 19.46 0.48 16.72
N LYS A 86 19.76 1.64 17.28
CA LYS A 86 20.01 2.87 16.53
C LYS A 86 21.38 2.79 15.85
N ILE A 87 21.40 2.86 14.52
CA ILE A 87 22.61 2.82 13.71
C ILE A 87 22.57 3.92 12.65
N ASN A 88 23.75 4.34 12.19
CA ASN A 88 23.87 5.30 11.10
C ASN A 88 23.83 4.56 9.78
N GLY A 89 22.84 4.90 8.95
CA GLY A 89 22.78 4.54 7.54
C GLY A 89 23.26 5.69 6.66
N THR A 90 23.39 5.38 5.38
CA THR A 90 23.75 6.32 4.31
C THR A 90 22.63 6.33 3.27
N VAL A 91 22.19 7.52 2.89
CA VAL A 91 21.22 7.70 1.80
C VAL A 91 21.90 7.43 0.47
N LYS A 92 21.34 6.53 -0.33
CA LYS A 92 21.81 6.25 -1.69
C LYS A 92 21.06 7.04 -2.74
N ASN A 93 19.76 7.21 -2.59
CA ASN A 93 18.97 7.98 -3.53
C ASN A 93 17.65 8.41 -2.88
N VAL A 94 17.20 9.61 -3.23
CA VAL A 94 15.87 10.13 -2.90
C VAL A 94 15.14 10.34 -4.21
N TYR A 95 14.11 9.54 -4.47
CA TYR A 95 13.36 9.61 -5.72
C TYR A 95 11.87 9.85 -5.47
N LEU A 96 11.26 10.54 -6.43
CA LEU A 96 9.81 10.75 -6.48
C LEU A 96 9.14 9.54 -7.15
N GLN A 97 8.18 8.91 -6.47
CA GLN A 97 7.44 7.78 -7.01
C GLN A 97 6.28 8.27 -7.89
N LYS A 98 6.58 8.64 -9.13
CA LYS A 98 5.64 9.27 -10.09
C LYS A 98 4.34 8.48 -10.32
N TYR A 99 4.43 7.15 -10.38
CA TYR A 99 3.29 6.27 -10.67
C TYR A 99 2.38 5.99 -9.47
N THR A 100 2.73 6.51 -8.29
CA THR A 100 1.89 6.39 -7.09
C THR A 100 1.44 7.79 -6.71
N GLN A 101 0.14 8.00 -6.69
CA GLN A 101 -0.46 9.30 -6.40
C GLN A 101 -1.58 9.12 -5.39
N TYR A 102 -1.71 10.10 -4.50
CA TYR A 102 -2.85 10.22 -3.60
C TYR A 102 -3.27 11.68 -3.57
N GLY A 103 -4.51 11.93 -4.04
CA GLY A 103 -4.88 13.28 -4.48
C GLY A 103 -3.98 13.71 -5.64
N ASN A 104 -3.40 14.91 -5.55
CA ASN A 104 -2.52 15.48 -6.59
C ASN A 104 -1.02 15.46 -6.20
N LYS A 105 -0.63 14.61 -5.26
CA LYS A 105 0.77 14.50 -4.80
C LYS A 105 1.31 13.11 -5.03
N SER A 106 2.56 13.03 -5.48
CA SER A 106 3.35 11.79 -5.50
C SER A 106 4.26 11.73 -4.27
N PRO A 107 4.40 10.57 -3.62
CA PRO A 107 5.30 10.43 -2.49
C PRO A 107 6.75 10.26 -2.94
N TYR A 108 7.68 10.73 -2.13
CA TYR A 108 9.09 10.44 -2.17
C TYR A 108 9.40 9.14 -1.42
N ARG A 109 10.48 8.47 -1.84
CA ARG A 109 11.09 7.37 -1.08
C ARG A 109 12.60 7.54 -1.02
N ILE A 110 13.14 7.19 0.12
CA ILE A 110 14.58 7.16 0.36
C ILE A 110 15.04 5.72 0.22
N PHE A 111 15.99 5.49 -0.67
CA PHE A 111 16.78 4.26 -0.71
C PHE A 111 18.01 4.48 0.15
N TYR A 112 18.18 3.66 1.17
CA TYR A 112 19.26 3.80 2.15
C TYR A 112 19.96 2.47 2.39
N THR A 113 21.21 2.56 2.80
CA THR A 113 22.07 1.43 3.13
C THR A 113 22.60 1.57 4.54
N TYR A 114 22.72 0.46 5.25
CA TYR A 114 23.32 0.45 6.57
C TYR A 114 24.08 -0.86 6.78
N THR A 115 25.08 -0.81 7.66
CA THR A 115 25.83 -1.99 8.08
C THR A 115 25.38 -2.38 9.47
N TYR A 116 24.96 -3.64 9.63
CA TYR A 116 24.57 -4.19 10.92
C TYR A 116 25.18 -5.59 11.08
N GLN A 117 25.90 -5.81 12.19
CA GLN A 117 26.62 -7.07 12.46
C GLN A 117 27.52 -7.52 11.29
N GLY A 118 28.26 -6.57 10.68
CA GLY A 118 29.16 -6.84 9.55
C GLY A 118 28.48 -7.10 8.21
N LYS A 119 27.14 -7.06 8.13
CA LYS A 119 26.39 -7.22 6.88
C LYS A 119 25.82 -5.90 6.40
N VAL A 120 25.91 -5.64 5.10
CA VAL A 120 25.32 -4.47 4.45
C VAL A 120 23.90 -4.81 4.02
N TYR A 121 22.95 -3.96 4.42
CA TYR A 121 21.54 -4.08 4.07
C TYR A 121 21.10 -2.90 3.21
N HIS A 122 20.20 -3.17 2.27
CA HIS A 122 19.63 -2.19 1.34
C HIS A 122 18.11 -2.14 1.53
N HIS A 123 17.59 -0.99 1.94
CA HIS A 123 16.17 -0.84 2.25
C HIS A 123 15.57 0.43 1.65
N LYS A 124 14.23 0.40 1.53
CA LYS A 124 13.42 1.54 1.07
C LYS A 124 12.60 2.05 2.25
N SER A 125 12.52 3.37 2.39
CA SER A 125 11.63 3.99 3.36
C SER A 125 10.15 3.68 3.08
N TYR A 126 9.31 4.01 4.07
CA TYR A 126 7.89 4.23 3.85
C TYR A 126 7.66 5.45 2.93
N LEU A 127 6.42 5.65 2.49
CA LEU A 127 6.04 6.74 1.58
C LEU A 127 6.09 8.09 2.31
N LEU A 128 6.85 9.03 1.75
CA LEU A 128 7.01 10.38 2.29
C LEU A 128 6.28 11.36 1.38
N TRP A 129 5.26 12.05 1.90
CA TRP A 129 4.41 12.90 1.06
C TRP A 129 4.93 14.32 0.89
N ASP A 130 5.93 14.67 1.66
CA ASP A 130 6.60 15.95 1.65
C ASP A 130 8.08 15.69 1.32
N LYS A 131 8.72 16.60 0.57
CA LYS A 131 10.08 16.38 0.07
C LYS A 131 11.04 16.27 1.26
N PRO A 132 11.75 15.15 1.43
CA PRO A 132 12.69 15.00 2.53
C PRO A 132 13.94 15.86 2.29
N ASN A 133 14.48 16.46 3.36
CA ASN A 133 15.72 17.26 3.34
C ASN A 133 16.96 16.36 3.38
N PHE A 134 17.03 15.36 2.50
CA PHE A 134 18.17 14.46 2.38
C PHE A 134 18.63 14.41 0.93
N THR A 135 19.94 14.35 0.78
CA THR A 135 20.68 14.21 -0.47
C THR A 135 21.48 12.90 -0.47
N GLU A 136 22.04 12.55 -1.61
CA GLU A 136 22.87 11.35 -1.73
C GLU A 136 24.10 11.46 -0.81
N ASN A 137 24.43 10.36 -0.15
CA ASN A 137 25.47 10.21 0.87
C ASN A 137 25.21 10.87 2.23
N ASP A 138 24.06 11.51 2.44
CA ASP A 138 23.69 11.99 3.77
C ASP A 138 23.53 10.84 4.77
N SER A 139 23.90 11.10 6.02
CA SER A 139 23.69 10.15 7.10
C SER A 139 22.24 10.19 7.57
N ILE A 140 21.65 9.02 7.78
CA ILE A 140 20.29 8.87 8.28
C ILE A 140 20.26 7.90 9.46
N VAL A 141 19.43 8.20 10.45
CA VAL A 141 19.20 7.31 11.59
C VAL A 141 18.32 6.15 11.15
N VAL A 142 18.86 4.94 11.27
CA VAL A 142 18.16 3.69 11.00
C VAL A 142 17.98 2.94 12.33
N TYR A 143 16.78 2.41 12.55
CA TYR A 143 16.49 1.50 13.64
C TYR A 143 16.41 0.10 13.06
N ALA A 144 17.35 -0.76 13.43
CA ALA A 144 17.45 -2.13 12.91
C ALA A 144 17.34 -3.16 14.03
N ASN A 145 16.89 -4.37 13.68
CA ASN A 145 16.91 -5.52 14.57
C ASN A 145 17.81 -6.64 14.04
N ASP A 146 18.02 -7.67 14.86
CA ASP A 146 18.87 -8.83 14.53
C ASP A 146 18.35 -9.67 13.37
N PHE A 147 17.09 -9.49 12.99
CA PHE A 147 16.47 -10.13 11.83
C PHE A 147 16.71 -9.36 10.52
N GLY A 148 17.51 -8.28 10.54
CA GLY A 148 17.80 -7.46 9.37
C GLY A 148 16.63 -6.59 8.90
N LYS A 149 15.54 -6.49 9.68
CA LYS A 149 14.47 -5.52 9.43
C LYS A 149 14.93 -4.15 9.90
N SER A 150 14.52 -3.12 9.18
CA SER A 150 14.82 -1.75 9.56
C SER A 150 13.68 -0.77 9.29
N THR A 151 13.73 0.34 10.00
CA THR A 151 12.95 1.54 9.69
C THR A 151 13.78 2.79 9.91
N ILE A 152 13.32 3.89 9.33
CA ILE A 152 13.88 5.22 9.57
C ILE A 152 12.84 6.07 10.30
N GLN A 153 13.33 7.07 11.04
CA GLN A 153 12.52 8.16 11.57
C GLN A 153 13.00 9.44 10.90
N LEU A 154 12.06 10.19 10.31
CA LEU A 154 12.31 11.41 9.55
C LEU A 154 11.51 12.56 10.15
#